data_AF-A0A2N6NQ57-F1
#
_entry.id   AF-A0A2N6NQ57-F1
#
_cell.length_a   1.000
_cell.length_b   1.000
_cell.length_c   1.000
_cell.angle_alpha   90.00
_cell.angle_beta   90.00
_cell.angle_gamma   90.00
#
_symmetry.space_group_name_H-M   'P 1'
#
loop_
_entity.id
_entity.type
_entity.pdbx_description
1 polymer ?
#
loop_
_entity_poly.entity_id
_entity_poly.type
_entity_poly.pdbx_seq_one_letter_code
_entity_poly.pdbx_strand_id
1 'polypeptide(L)'
;MAGVVEFYITCNPPLLPQGVSEVIRRVQDAEGLLEILYEPRSLWFKCISLSSERRQIAAAIQDNLFAIAEDDVDALDFDEKTDGDISIISPDPRMTSWHEYKKNGSDAYAFADCDIFPEFIAESKHKTTWYGLEDHPSASFDGLLALCGTKDGSKISLDAEQFQLVYKCRISYNLRQTVLYIGSDESREAIDTVLERLESVEKGRGTPPKLPPPLEVIPAAEVERTTSNDPFDNIPYTVNESLPRSITFQDPVKT
;
A
#
# COMPACT_ATOMS: atom_id res chain seq x y z
N MET A 1 12.43 -19.05 -10.27
CA MET A 1 12.13 -17.64 -10.57
C MET A 1 11.71 -16.99 -9.27
N ALA A 2 12.37 -15.90 -8.86
CA ALA A 2 11.88 -15.11 -7.74
C ALA A 2 10.54 -14.48 -8.16
N GLY A 3 9.48 -14.70 -7.38
CA GLY A 3 8.18 -14.07 -7.64
C GLY A 3 8.27 -12.56 -7.39
N VAL A 4 7.44 -11.79 -8.06
CA VAL A 4 7.26 -10.35 -7.80
C VAL A 4 5.90 -10.17 -7.13
N VAL A 5 5.83 -9.31 -6.11
CA VAL A 5 4.60 -9.04 -5.35
C VAL A 5 4.38 -7.54 -5.19
N GLU A 6 3.12 -7.15 -5.25
CA GLU A 6 2.62 -5.83 -4.85
C GLU A 6 2.04 -5.92 -3.44
N PHE A 7 2.36 -4.96 -2.59
CA PHE A 7 1.80 -4.84 -1.26
C PHE A 7 1.75 -3.38 -0.82
N TYR A 8 0.91 -3.11 0.18
CA TYR A 8 0.57 -1.77 0.60
C TYR A 8 0.84 -1.60 2.10
N ILE A 9 1.36 -0.44 2.50
CA ILE A 9 1.59 -0.08 3.89
C ILE A 9 0.91 1.26 4.15
N THR A 10 -0.11 1.25 5.00
CA THR A 10 -0.84 2.47 5.38
C THR A 10 -0.04 3.28 6.39
N CYS A 11 -0.11 4.61 6.31
CA CYS A 11 0.40 5.49 7.35
C CYS A 11 -0.73 6.06 8.20
N ASN A 12 -0.59 5.96 9.53
CA ASN A 12 -1.52 6.54 10.49
C ASN A 12 -0.73 7.00 11.73
N PRO A 13 -0.60 8.31 11.99
CA PRO A 13 -1.29 9.45 11.36
C PRO A 13 -0.81 9.75 9.92
N PRO A 14 -1.52 10.59 9.14
CA PRO A 14 -1.09 11.02 7.81
C PRO A 14 0.31 11.67 7.78
N LEU A 15 1.09 11.34 6.75
CA LEU A 15 2.35 12.04 6.47
C LEU A 15 2.12 13.30 5.65
N LEU A 16 2.91 14.32 5.95
CA LEU A 16 3.13 15.49 5.11
C LEU A 16 4.12 15.14 3.98
N PRO A 17 4.18 15.95 2.89
CA PRO A 17 5.03 15.65 1.74
C PRO A 17 6.49 15.33 2.11
N GLN A 18 7.08 16.10 3.02
CA GLN A 18 8.45 15.84 3.47
C GLN A 18 8.65 14.49 4.17
N GLY A 19 7.65 14.05 4.95
CA GLY A 19 7.66 12.74 5.59
C GLY A 19 7.57 11.60 4.59
N VAL A 20 6.73 11.77 3.56
CA VAL A 20 6.64 10.80 2.45
C VAL A 20 7.97 10.67 1.73
N SER A 21 8.57 11.78 1.29
CA SER A 21 9.86 11.78 0.61
C SER A 21 10.96 11.18 1.49
N GLU A 22 10.93 11.42 2.80
CA GLU A 22 11.89 10.84 3.74
C GLU A 22 11.77 9.31 3.80
N VAL A 23 10.56 8.76 3.95
CA VAL A 23 10.33 7.31 3.99
C VAL A 23 10.83 6.66 2.71
N ILE A 24 10.43 7.19 1.55
CA ILE A 24 10.84 6.67 0.23
C ILE A 24 12.35 6.69 0.10
N ARG A 25 12.99 7.83 0.33
CA ARG A 25 14.44 8.00 0.21
C ARG A 25 15.22 7.02 1.10
N ARG A 26 14.72 6.68 2.28
CA ARG A 26 15.40 5.75 3.20
C ARG A 26 15.33 4.29 2.76
N VAL A 27 14.36 3.91 1.94
CA VAL A 27 14.15 2.50 1.54
C VAL A 27 14.33 2.24 0.05
N GLN A 28 14.41 3.28 -0.80
CA GLN A 28 14.48 3.16 -2.26
C GLN A 28 15.62 2.24 -2.75
N ASP A 29 16.73 2.17 -2.01
CA ASP A 29 17.92 1.38 -2.35
C ASP A 29 17.93 0.00 -1.65
N ALA A 30 16.82 -0.40 -1.01
CA ALA A 30 16.72 -1.69 -0.34
C ALA A 30 16.81 -2.86 -1.33
N GLU A 31 17.56 -3.89 -0.96
CA GLU A 31 17.71 -5.08 -1.79
C GLU A 31 16.35 -5.72 -2.10
N GLY A 32 16.10 -5.99 -3.38
CA GLY A 32 14.87 -6.61 -3.87
C GLY A 32 13.64 -5.69 -3.92
N LEU A 33 13.75 -4.41 -3.55
CA LEU A 33 12.75 -3.40 -3.86
C LEU A 33 12.85 -3.01 -5.35
N LEU A 34 11.72 -3.03 -6.05
CA LEU A 34 11.64 -2.66 -7.47
C LEU A 34 10.98 -1.30 -7.66
N GLU A 35 9.96 -0.98 -6.87
CA GLU A 35 9.27 0.30 -6.90
C GLU A 35 8.65 0.58 -5.53
N ILE A 36 8.71 1.84 -5.09
CA ILE A 36 7.91 2.36 -3.98
C ILE A 36 7.28 3.68 -4.43
N LEU A 37 5.98 3.82 -4.27
CA LEU A 37 5.23 5.05 -4.51
C LEU A 37 4.28 5.32 -3.34
N TYR A 38 3.96 6.58 -3.13
CA TYR A 38 2.91 7.03 -2.22
C TYR A 38 1.62 7.29 -3.00
N GLU A 39 0.49 6.89 -2.45
CA GLU A 39 -0.82 7.15 -3.05
C GLU A 39 -1.61 8.15 -2.19
N PRO A 40 -1.68 9.43 -2.58
CA PRO A 40 -2.28 10.49 -1.78
C PRO A 40 -3.78 10.29 -1.48
N ARG A 41 -4.47 9.51 -2.32
CA ARG A 41 -5.90 9.22 -2.15
C ARG A 41 -6.18 8.28 -0.96
N SER A 42 -5.30 7.31 -0.73
CA SER A 42 -5.48 6.24 0.27
C SER A 42 -4.47 6.30 1.42
N LEU A 43 -3.47 7.19 1.34
CA LEU A 43 -2.40 7.38 2.34
C LEU A 43 -1.61 6.12 2.66
N TRP A 44 -1.30 5.36 1.61
CA TRP A 44 -0.43 4.19 1.70
C TRP A 44 0.83 4.35 0.83
N PHE A 45 1.85 3.56 1.17
CA PHE A 45 2.96 3.26 0.29
C PHE A 45 2.61 2.00 -0.51
N LYS A 46 2.55 2.11 -1.83
CA LYS A 46 2.49 0.99 -2.76
C LYS A 46 3.91 0.53 -3.05
N CYS A 47 4.20 -0.73 -2.76
CA CYS A 47 5.51 -1.32 -2.97
C CYS A 47 5.43 -2.49 -3.94
N ILE A 48 6.39 -2.56 -4.87
CA ILE A 48 6.64 -3.72 -5.73
C ILE A 48 8.02 -4.27 -5.38
N SER A 49 8.10 -5.56 -5.06
CA SER A 49 9.37 -6.19 -4.65
C SER A 49 9.45 -7.66 -5.02
N LEU A 50 10.64 -8.24 -4.88
CA LEU A 50 10.82 -9.69 -4.85
C LEU A 50 10.06 -10.30 -3.66
N SER A 51 9.38 -11.42 -3.89
CA SER A 51 8.56 -12.09 -2.86
C SER A 51 9.36 -12.51 -1.63
N SER A 52 10.66 -12.79 -1.78
CA SER A 52 11.55 -13.12 -0.66
C SER A 52 11.81 -11.92 0.25
N GLU A 53 11.86 -10.71 -0.32
CA GLU A 53 12.25 -9.48 0.39
C GLU A 53 11.07 -8.70 0.97
N ARG A 54 9.82 -9.04 0.59
CA ARG A 54 8.61 -8.35 1.05
C ARG A 54 8.58 -8.07 2.56
N ARG A 55 8.96 -9.06 3.38
CA ARG A 55 8.93 -8.91 4.84
C ARG A 55 9.96 -7.89 5.33
N GLN A 56 11.18 -7.94 4.77
CA GLN A 56 12.26 -7.03 5.15
C GLN A 56 11.96 -5.59 4.73
N ILE A 57 11.45 -5.40 3.51
CA ILE A 57 11.06 -4.08 3.00
C ILE A 57 9.91 -3.51 3.84
N ALA A 58 8.90 -4.33 4.17
CA ALA A 58 7.79 -3.87 5.00
C ALA A 58 8.24 -3.45 6.41
N ALA A 59 9.15 -4.21 7.02
CA ALA A 59 9.74 -3.86 8.30
C ALA A 59 10.54 -2.55 8.21
N ALA A 60 11.36 -2.37 7.18
CA ALA A 60 12.15 -1.15 7.00
C ALA A 60 11.26 0.10 6.82
N ILE A 61 10.16 -0.01 6.09
CA ILE A 61 9.18 1.09 5.96
C ILE A 61 8.52 1.37 7.31
N GLN A 62 8.07 0.32 8.00
CA GLN A 62 7.41 0.44 9.31
C GLN A 62 8.33 1.09 10.36
N ASP A 63 9.59 0.67 10.43
CA ASP A 63 10.58 1.24 11.34
C ASP A 63 10.81 2.74 11.07
N ASN A 64 10.83 3.14 9.78
CA ASN A 64 10.91 4.55 9.42
C ASN A 64 9.66 5.34 9.83
N LEU A 65 8.47 4.76 9.67
CA LEU A 65 7.22 5.39 10.10
C LEU A 65 7.18 5.57 11.62
N PHE A 66 7.63 4.57 12.39
CA PHE A 66 7.73 4.69 13.84
C PHE A 66 8.74 5.74 14.27
N ALA A 67 9.92 5.77 13.65
CA ALA A 67 10.92 6.79 13.96
C ALA A 67 10.40 8.21 13.71
N ILE A 68 9.66 8.43 12.61
CA ILE A 68 9.02 9.73 12.35
C ILE A 68 7.96 10.03 13.42
N ALA A 69 7.13 9.06 13.77
CA ALA A 69 6.08 9.25 14.77
C ALA A 69 6.67 9.59 16.16
N GLU A 70 7.71 8.89 16.60
CA GLU A 70 8.39 9.14 17.88
C GLU A 70 8.97 10.55 18.00
N ASP A 71 9.44 11.11 16.89
CA ASP A 71 9.99 12.46 16.84
C ASP A 71 8.91 13.56 16.74
N ASP A 72 7.81 13.27 16.03
CA ASP A 72 6.88 14.31 15.56
C ASP A 72 5.59 14.38 16.34
N VAL A 73 5.15 13.26 16.93
CA VAL A 73 3.82 13.15 17.52
C VAL A 73 3.88 12.60 18.95
N ASP A 74 2.95 13.06 19.78
CA ASP A 74 2.71 12.53 21.12
C ASP A 74 1.24 12.17 21.29
N ALA A 75 0.96 11.36 22.30
CA ALA A 75 -0.39 11.07 22.74
C ALA A 75 -1.08 12.38 23.18
N LEU A 76 -2.40 12.45 22.93
CA LEU A 76 -3.21 13.54 23.45
C LEU A 76 -3.20 13.49 24.98
N ASP A 77 -3.00 14.65 25.60
CA ASP A 77 -3.28 14.80 27.02
C ASP A 77 -4.81 14.82 27.21
N PHE A 78 -5.34 13.87 27.99
CA PHE A 78 -6.78 13.79 28.27
C PHE A 78 -7.33 15.02 28.99
N ASP A 79 -6.46 15.78 29.64
CA ASP A 79 -6.81 17.01 30.35
C ASP A 79 -6.85 18.24 29.43
N GLU A 80 -6.23 18.18 28.25
CA GLU A 80 -6.30 19.24 27.24
C GLU A 80 -7.47 19.01 26.28
N LYS A 81 -8.34 20.02 26.14
CA LYS A 81 -9.39 20.00 25.11
C LYS A 81 -8.77 20.31 23.75
N THR A 82 -8.15 19.32 23.14
CA THR A 82 -7.66 19.39 21.77
C THR A 82 -8.67 18.73 20.82
N ASP A 83 -9.00 19.41 19.72
CA ASP A 83 -9.88 18.88 18.66
C ASP A 83 -9.16 17.84 17.74
N GLY A 84 -7.89 17.54 18.02
CA GLY A 84 -7.03 16.62 17.25
C GLY A 84 -7.05 15.18 17.76
N ASP A 85 -6.58 14.26 16.93
CA ASP A 85 -6.38 12.82 17.21
C ASP A 85 -4.98 12.50 17.76
N ILE A 86 -4.04 13.42 17.60
CA ILE A 86 -2.66 13.38 18.09
C ILE A 86 -2.16 14.79 18.39
N SER A 87 -1.13 14.91 19.23
CA SER A 87 -0.42 16.17 19.48
C SER A 87 0.81 16.23 18.60
N ILE A 88 0.96 17.30 17.80
CA ILE A 88 2.18 17.53 17.03
C ILE A 88 3.19 18.26 17.92
N ILE A 89 4.30 17.61 18.22
CA ILE A 89 5.34 18.12 19.13
C ILE A 89 6.57 18.67 18.40
N SER A 90 6.80 18.22 17.16
CA SER A 90 7.93 18.71 16.36
C SER A 90 7.66 20.12 15.81
N PRO A 91 8.64 21.04 15.89
CA PRO A 91 8.55 22.36 15.24
C PRO A 91 8.64 22.28 13.71
N ASP A 92 9.11 21.16 13.16
CA ASP A 92 9.16 20.86 11.73
C ASP A 92 8.53 19.48 11.48
N PRO A 93 7.19 19.39 11.55
CA PRO A 93 6.51 18.11 11.57
C PRO A 93 6.45 17.49 10.18
N ARG A 94 6.67 16.18 10.10
CA ARG A 94 6.53 15.33 8.92
C ARG A 94 5.24 14.54 8.96
N MET A 95 4.54 14.53 10.09
CA MET A 95 3.19 14.00 10.27
C MET A 95 2.20 15.12 10.59
N THR A 96 0.91 14.85 10.37
CA THR A 96 -0.18 15.75 10.75
C THR A 96 -1.35 14.97 11.31
N SER A 97 -2.17 15.60 12.15
CA SER A 97 -3.39 15.00 12.67
C SER A 97 -4.41 14.75 11.56
N TRP A 98 -5.25 13.72 11.70
CA TRP A 98 -6.39 13.51 10.81
C TRP A 98 -7.34 14.68 10.78
N HIS A 99 -7.52 15.37 11.92
CA HIS A 99 -8.34 16.57 11.98
C HIS A 99 -7.85 17.63 10.99
N GLU A 100 -6.56 17.99 11.08
CA GLU A 100 -5.96 19.00 10.20
C GLU A 100 -5.89 18.52 8.75
N TYR A 101 -5.54 17.24 8.52
CA TYR A 101 -5.50 16.67 7.18
C TYR A 101 -6.87 16.78 6.47
N LYS A 102 -7.95 16.42 7.16
CA LYS A 102 -9.32 16.47 6.58
C LYS A 102 -9.81 17.91 6.40
N LYS A 103 -9.49 18.79 7.35
CA LYS A 103 -9.87 20.20 7.31
C LYS A 103 -9.25 20.92 6.10
N ASN A 104 -8.00 20.62 5.78
CA ASN A 104 -7.30 21.22 4.65
C ASN A 104 -7.64 20.51 3.32
N GLY A 105 -8.00 19.23 3.38
CA GLY A 105 -8.27 18.40 2.20
C GLY A 105 -6.98 17.82 1.62
N SER A 106 -7.10 16.67 0.95
CA SER A 106 -5.95 15.97 0.34
C SER A 106 -5.18 16.83 -0.65
N ASP A 107 -5.89 17.71 -1.38
CA ASP A 107 -5.32 18.52 -2.46
C ASP A 107 -4.52 19.72 -1.92
N ALA A 108 -4.57 19.98 -0.62
CA ALA A 108 -3.76 21.03 0.01
C ALA A 108 -2.27 20.66 0.09
N TYR A 109 -1.93 19.38 -0.08
CA TYR A 109 -0.58 18.87 0.05
C TYR A 109 0.01 18.54 -1.32
N ALA A 110 1.08 19.27 -1.69
CA ALA A 110 1.81 19.06 -2.93
C ALA A 110 2.93 18.04 -2.70
N PHE A 111 2.71 16.79 -3.12
CA PHE A 111 3.71 15.73 -3.10
C PHE A 111 4.67 15.85 -4.29
N ALA A 112 5.91 15.40 -4.12
CA ALA A 112 6.86 15.38 -5.22
C ALA A 112 6.45 14.33 -6.26
N ASP A 113 6.63 14.64 -7.53
CA ASP A 113 6.20 13.76 -8.61
C ASP A 113 6.91 12.39 -8.57
N CYS A 114 8.17 12.35 -8.14
CA CYS A 114 8.94 11.12 -7.96
C CYS A 114 8.39 10.22 -6.85
N ASP A 115 7.60 10.77 -5.92
CA ASP A 115 7.03 10.02 -4.81
C ASP A 115 5.70 9.38 -5.20
N ILE A 116 4.96 9.98 -6.15
CA ILE A 116 3.57 9.57 -6.47
C ILE A 116 3.40 8.99 -7.88
N PHE A 117 4.41 9.14 -8.75
CA PHE A 117 4.41 8.57 -10.10
C PHE A 117 5.64 7.68 -10.32
N PRO A 118 5.50 6.58 -11.09
CA PRO A 118 6.67 5.84 -11.60
C PRO A 118 7.62 6.78 -12.35
N GLU A 119 8.93 6.54 -12.26
CA GLU A 119 10.00 7.42 -12.78
C GLU A 119 9.71 7.95 -14.19
N PHE A 120 9.36 7.06 -15.12
CA PHE A 120 9.09 7.41 -16.53
C PHE A 120 7.86 8.33 -16.73
N ILE A 121 6.90 8.30 -15.81
CA ILE A 121 5.72 9.17 -15.80
C ILE A 121 6.03 10.47 -15.04
N ALA A 122 6.83 10.40 -13.97
CA ALA A 122 7.22 11.55 -13.16
C ALA A 122 7.93 12.63 -13.99
N GLU A 123 8.72 12.23 -14.99
CA GLU A 123 9.41 13.13 -15.94
C GLU A 123 8.47 13.84 -16.93
N SER A 124 7.22 13.38 -17.08
CA SER A 124 6.28 13.96 -18.03
C SER A 124 5.79 15.34 -17.59
N LYS A 125 5.57 16.25 -18.55
CA LYS A 125 5.06 17.61 -18.26
C LYS A 125 3.63 17.60 -17.71
N HIS A 126 2.76 16.80 -18.30
CA HIS A 126 1.39 16.62 -17.87
C HIS A 126 1.22 15.19 -17.39
N LYS A 127 0.58 15.02 -16.24
CA LYS A 127 0.40 13.70 -15.62
C LYS A 127 -0.86 13.63 -14.80
N THR A 128 -1.34 12.41 -14.65
CA THR A 128 -2.52 12.06 -13.86
C THR A 128 -2.49 10.59 -13.49
N THR A 129 -3.28 10.22 -12.50
CA THR A 129 -3.55 8.83 -12.13
C THR A 129 -5.02 8.52 -12.38
N TRP A 130 -5.30 7.38 -12.99
CA TRP A 130 -6.65 6.90 -13.25
C TRP A 130 -6.93 5.61 -12.47
N TYR A 131 -7.99 5.64 -11.66
CA TYR A 131 -8.37 4.58 -10.72
C TYR A 131 -9.62 3.80 -11.15
N GLY A 132 -10.07 3.96 -12.40
CA GLY A 132 -11.39 3.49 -12.84
C GLY A 132 -11.59 1.97 -12.82
N LEU A 133 -10.57 1.17 -12.52
CA LEU A 133 -10.66 -0.29 -12.43
C LEU A 133 -10.46 -0.83 -11.01
N GLU A 134 -10.20 0.01 -10.00
CA GLU A 134 -9.96 -0.45 -8.62
C GLU A 134 -11.15 -1.23 -8.05
N ASP A 135 -12.36 -0.74 -8.30
CA ASP A 135 -13.62 -1.31 -7.81
C ASP A 135 -14.07 -2.55 -8.62
N HIS A 136 -13.27 -2.99 -9.59
CA HIS A 136 -13.60 -4.10 -10.49
C HIS A 136 -12.57 -5.23 -10.37
N PRO A 137 -12.78 -6.22 -9.49
CA PRO A 137 -11.79 -7.24 -9.17
C PRO A 137 -11.27 -8.05 -10.37
N SER A 138 -12.13 -8.27 -11.36
CA SER A 138 -11.84 -9.01 -12.60
C SER A 138 -11.47 -8.11 -13.78
N ALA A 139 -11.30 -6.81 -13.56
CA ALA A 139 -10.85 -5.88 -14.58
C ALA A 139 -9.33 -5.81 -14.64
N SER A 140 -8.84 -5.58 -15.85
CA SER A 140 -7.46 -5.21 -16.09
C SER A 140 -7.45 -4.23 -17.26
N PHE A 141 -6.38 -3.43 -17.35
CA PHE A 141 -6.18 -2.52 -18.46
C PHE A 141 -6.18 -3.24 -19.81
N ASP A 142 -5.49 -4.38 -19.92
CA ASP A 142 -5.49 -5.19 -21.15
C ASP A 142 -6.91 -5.65 -21.52
N GLY A 143 -7.70 -6.04 -20.51
CA GLY A 143 -9.10 -6.41 -20.70
C GLY A 143 -9.99 -5.23 -21.12
N LEU A 144 -9.62 -4.01 -20.75
CA LEU A 144 -10.29 -2.78 -21.20
C LEU A 144 -9.88 -2.43 -22.63
N LEU A 145 -8.60 -2.51 -22.97
CA LEU A 145 -8.10 -2.23 -24.32
C LEU A 145 -8.65 -3.21 -25.37
N ALA A 146 -8.89 -4.46 -25.00
CA ALA A 146 -9.57 -5.43 -25.85
C ALA A 146 -10.97 -4.96 -26.32
N LEU A 147 -11.64 -4.11 -25.52
CA LEU A 147 -12.97 -3.54 -25.82
C LEU A 147 -12.89 -2.22 -26.59
N CYS A 148 -11.74 -1.53 -26.56
CA CYS A 148 -11.53 -0.33 -27.36
C CYS A 148 -11.66 -0.61 -28.87
N GLY A 149 -11.21 -1.79 -29.30
CA GLY A 149 -11.21 -2.20 -30.70
C GLY A 149 -12.58 -2.52 -31.29
N THR A 150 -13.59 -2.84 -30.48
CA THR A 150 -14.81 -3.49 -30.98
C THR A 150 -15.90 -2.54 -31.51
N LYS A 151 -15.74 -1.21 -31.38
CA LYS A 151 -16.83 -0.26 -31.70
C LYS A 151 -17.01 0.04 -33.20
N ASP A 152 -15.99 -0.15 -34.04
CA ASP A 152 -16.05 0.22 -35.48
C ASP A 152 -16.13 -0.99 -36.44
N GLY A 153 -16.43 -2.19 -35.94
CA GLY A 153 -16.49 -3.41 -36.75
C GLY A 153 -15.12 -3.91 -37.27
N SER A 154 -14.05 -3.14 -37.07
CA SER A 154 -12.67 -3.62 -37.20
C SER A 154 -12.29 -4.35 -35.91
N LYS A 155 -11.77 -5.57 -36.03
CA LYS A 155 -11.41 -6.41 -34.87
C LYS A 155 -9.99 -6.11 -34.38
N ILE A 156 -9.62 -4.83 -34.33
CA ILE A 156 -8.26 -4.41 -33.94
C ILE A 156 -8.30 -4.12 -32.45
N SER A 157 -8.07 -5.15 -31.64
CA SER A 157 -7.74 -4.96 -30.23
C SER A 157 -6.45 -4.15 -30.16
N LEU A 158 -6.50 -2.99 -29.51
CA LEU A 158 -5.31 -2.20 -29.25
C LEU A 158 -4.55 -2.89 -28.11
N ASP A 159 -3.24 -3.04 -28.26
CA ASP A 159 -2.37 -3.29 -27.10
C ASP A 159 -2.00 -1.96 -26.42
N ALA A 160 -1.31 -2.05 -25.28
CA ALA A 160 -0.93 -0.86 -24.51
C ALA A 160 0.04 0.06 -25.26
N GLU A 161 0.91 -0.47 -26.12
CA GLU A 161 1.87 0.30 -26.90
C GLU A 161 1.15 1.07 -28.03
N GLN A 162 0.24 0.40 -28.73
CA GLN A 162 -0.60 1.01 -29.76
C GLN A 162 -1.50 2.09 -29.18
N PHE A 163 -2.09 1.85 -28.00
CA PHE A 163 -2.89 2.86 -27.32
C PHE A 163 -2.05 4.10 -26.97
N GLN A 164 -0.88 3.91 -26.39
CA GLN A 164 0.06 5.00 -26.09
C GLN A 164 0.48 5.78 -27.34
N LEU A 165 0.70 5.10 -28.47
CA LEU A 165 1.04 5.74 -29.73
C LEU A 165 -0.13 6.55 -30.31
N VAL A 166 -1.34 5.99 -30.32
CA VAL A 166 -2.55 6.64 -30.87
C VAL A 166 -2.90 7.89 -30.09
N TYR A 167 -2.84 7.82 -28.77
CA TYR A 167 -3.21 8.91 -27.86
C TYR A 167 -2.02 9.76 -27.42
N LYS A 168 -0.82 9.47 -27.93
CA LYS A 168 0.43 10.19 -27.65
C LYS A 168 0.67 10.44 -26.16
N CYS A 169 0.49 9.38 -25.40
CA CYS A 169 0.68 9.35 -23.96
C CYS A 169 1.66 8.24 -23.58
N ARG A 170 2.15 8.33 -22.35
CA ARG A 170 2.91 7.30 -21.66
C ARG A 170 2.01 6.70 -20.59
N ILE A 171 1.95 5.39 -20.48
CA ILE A 171 1.14 4.70 -19.49
C ILE A 171 2.01 3.68 -18.76
N SER A 172 2.00 3.77 -17.45
CA SER A 172 2.45 2.71 -16.55
C SER A 172 1.28 2.28 -15.67
N TYR A 173 1.37 1.11 -15.05
CA TYR A 173 0.28 0.57 -14.25
C TYR A 173 0.76 -0.36 -13.14
N ASN A 174 -0.05 -0.50 -12.10
CA ASN A 174 0.21 -1.42 -10.99
C ASN A 174 0.13 -2.89 -11.46
N LEU A 175 0.58 -3.86 -10.64
CA LEU A 175 0.67 -5.28 -11.04
C LEU A 175 -0.68 -5.87 -11.48
N ARG A 176 -1.79 -5.38 -10.93
CA ARG A 176 -3.15 -5.81 -11.31
C ARG A 176 -3.71 -5.08 -12.54
N GLN A 177 -3.00 -4.07 -13.05
CA GLN A 177 -3.45 -3.19 -14.12
C GLN A 177 -4.78 -2.49 -13.83
N THR A 178 -5.03 -2.17 -12.55
CA THR A 178 -6.26 -1.50 -12.09
C THR A 178 -6.07 -0.01 -11.83
N VAL A 179 -4.82 0.41 -11.61
CA VAL A 179 -4.43 1.82 -11.46
C VAL A 179 -3.46 2.15 -12.59
N LEU A 180 -3.76 3.20 -13.34
CA LEU A 180 -2.94 3.68 -14.45
C LEU A 180 -2.31 5.01 -14.12
N TYR A 181 -1.00 5.13 -14.32
CA TYR A 181 -0.25 6.38 -14.29
C TYR A 181 -0.06 6.84 -15.73
N ILE A 182 -0.56 8.04 -16.05
CA ILE A 182 -0.65 8.54 -17.41
C ILE A 182 0.16 9.83 -17.49
N GLY A 183 1.09 9.89 -18.45
CA GLY A 183 1.93 11.06 -18.72
C GLY A 183 1.81 11.52 -20.18
N SER A 184 1.99 12.81 -20.45
CA SER A 184 2.11 13.36 -21.79
C SER A 184 2.99 14.61 -21.79
N ASP A 185 3.80 14.74 -22.83
CA ASP A 185 4.64 15.92 -23.07
C ASP A 185 4.01 16.90 -24.07
N GLU A 186 2.89 16.52 -24.71
CA GLU A 186 2.21 17.36 -25.72
C GLU A 186 1.33 18.43 -25.07
N SER A 187 0.32 18.02 -24.30
CA SER A 187 -0.62 18.95 -23.68
C SER A 187 -1.48 18.32 -22.58
N ARG A 188 -2.23 19.14 -21.84
CA ARG A 188 -3.21 18.67 -20.85
C ARG A 188 -4.42 18.02 -21.52
N GLU A 189 -4.83 18.54 -22.68
CA GLU A 189 -5.95 18.03 -23.47
C GLU A 189 -5.68 16.60 -23.99
N ALA A 190 -4.41 16.25 -24.22
CA ALA A 190 -4.02 14.87 -24.54
C ALA A 190 -4.33 13.91 -23.37
N ILE A 191 -4.05 14.33 -22.13
CA ILE A 191 -4.43 13.59 -20.93
C ILE A 191 -5.94 13.47 -20.83
N ASP A 192 -6.68 14.57 -21.01
CA ASP A 192 -8.14 14.58 -20.90
C ASP A 192 -8.78 13.63 -21.95
N THR A 193 -8.27 13.63 -23.18
CA THR A 193 -8.72 12.73 -24.24
C THR A 193 -8.51 11.25 -23.87
N VAL A 194 -7.36 10.92 -23.27
CA VAL A 194 -7.07 9.57 -22.78
C VAL A 194 -8.07 9.17 -21.69
N LEU A 195 -8.28 10.05 -20.71
CA LEU A 195 -9.21 9.79 -19.60
C LEU A 195 -10.64 9.59 -20.10
N GLU A 196 -11.13 10.48 -20.97
CA GLU A 196 -12.45 10.36 -21.59
C GLU A 196 -12.62 9.02 -22.32
N ARG A 197 -11.57 8.58 -23.02
CA ARG A 197 -11.60 7.28 -23.69
C ARG A 197 -11.67 6.13 -22.70
N LEU A 198 -10.81 6.12 -21.68
CA LEU A 198 -10.79 5.08 -20.66
C LEU A 198 -12.14 4.97 -19.95
N GLU A 199 -12.72 6.10 -19.55
CA GLU A 199 -14.05 6.17 -18.94
C GLU A 199 -15.16 5.71 -19.89
N SER A 200 -15.11 6.07 -21.17
CA SER A 200 -16.11 5.65 -22.15
C SER A 200 -16.13 4.13 -22.34
N VAL A 201 -14.97 3.49 -22.24
CA VAL A 201 -14.82 2.05 -22.42
C VAL A 201 -15.17 1.32 -21.12
N GLU A 202 -14.76 1.86 -19.97
CA GLU A 202 -15.14 1.38 -18.64
C GLU A 202 -16.68 1.38 -18.48
N LYS A 203 -17.35 2.53 -18.70
CA LYS A 203 -18.83 2.62 -18.67
C LYS A 203 -19.50 1.69 -19.68
N GLY A 204 -18.83 1.41 -20.80
CA GLY A 204 -19.30 0.52 -21.85
C GLY A 204 -19.19 -0.98 -21.53
N ARG A 205 -18.48 -1.38 -20.47
CA ARG A 205 -18.33 -2.79 -20.06
C ARG A 205 -19.63 -3.44 -19.58
N GLY A 206 -20.63 -2.65 -19.22
CA GLY A 206 -21.83 -3.12 -18.55
C GLY A 206 -21.54 -3.55 -17.11
N THR A 207 -22.57 -3.59 -16.27
CA THR A 207 -22.45 -3.97 -14.86
C THR A 207 -21.93 -5.41 -14.76
N PRO A 208 -20.85 -5.68 -14.01
CA PRO A 208 -20.45 -7.06 -13.75
C PRO A 208 -21.60 -7.79 -13.05
N PRO A 209 -21.79 -9.11 -13.29
CA PRO A 209 -22.72 -9.89 -12.50
C PRO A 209 -22.34 -9.74 -11.02
N LYS A 210 -23.32 -9.47 -10.15
CA LYS A 210 -23.15 -9.37 -8.69
C LYS A 210 -22.31 -10.55 -8.22
N LEU A 211 -21.08 -10.28 -7.81
CA LEU A 211 -20.31 -11.27 -7.07
C LEU A 211 -21.07 -11.59 -5.78
N PRO A 212 -21.07 -12.86 -5.33
CA PRO A 212 -21.51 -13.18 -3.98
C PRO A 212 -20.72 -12.33 -2.97
N PRO A 213 -21.31 -12.05 -1.80
CA PRO A 213 -20.71 -11.15 -0.81
C PRO A 213 -19.26 -11.56 -0.51
N PRO A 214 -18.39 -10.60 -0.15
CA PRO A 214 -17.03 -10.90 0.26
C PRO A 214 -17.05 -12.01 1.33
N LEU A 215 -16.12 -12.95 1.24
CA LEU A 215 -15.84 -13.83 2.37
C LEU A 215 -15.58 -12.92 3.58
N GLU A 216 -16.25 -13.23 4.70
CA GLU A 216 -16.08 -12.51 5.96
C GLU A 216 -14.59 -12.24 6.19
N VAL A 217 -14.26 -10.97 6.39
CA VAL A 217 -12.98 -10.58 6.95
C VAL A 217 -12.91 -11.28 8.29
N ILE A 218 -12.14 -12.36 8.38
CA ILE A 218 -11.79 -12.93 9.67
C ILE A 218 -11.01 -11.81 10.35
N PRO A 219 -11.53 -11.19 11.43
CA PRO A 219 -10.76 -10.22 12.17
C PRO A 219 -9.45 -10.88 12.57
N ALA A 220 -8.34 -10.14 12.53
CA ALA A 220 -7.11 -10.55 13.19
C ALA A 220 -7.53 -11.07 14.55
N ALA A 221 -7.29 -12.37 14.79
CA ALA A 221 -7.88 -13.13 15.87
C ALA A 221 -8.00 -12.23 17.10
N GLU A 222 -9.22 -12.07 17.60
CA GLU A 222 -9.38 -11.83 19.02
C GLU A 222 -8.42 -12.83 19.67
N VAL A 223 -7.35 -12.30 20.25
CA VAL A 223 -6.56 -13.05 21.22
C VAL A 223 -7.54 -13.28 22.34
N GLU A 224 -8.34 -14.34 22.20
CA GLU A 224 -8.92 -15.01 23.33
C GLU A 224 -7.75 -15.19 24.27
N ARG A 225 -7.89 -14.59 25.47
CA ARG A 225 -7.07 -14.95 26.61
C ARG A 225 -7.29 -16.44 26.80
N THR A 226 -6.45 -17.22 26.13
CA THR A 226 -6.30 -18.63 26.39
C THR A 226 -5.84 -18.70 27.81
N THR A 227 -6.77 -19.07 28.68
CA THR A 227 -6.46 -19.64 29.97
C THR A 227 -5.36 -20.65 29.74
N SER A 228 -4.19 -20.34 30.33
CA SER A 228 -3.04 -21.21 30.53
C SER A 228 -3.38 -22.69 30.34
N ASN A 229 -3.06 -23.24 29.18
CA ASN A 229 -2.97 -24.69 29.00
C ASN A 229 -1.49 -25.02 29.02
N ASP A 230 -0.95 -25.05 30.24
CA ASP A 230 0.31 -25.70 30.52
C ASP A 230 0.12 -27.20 30.24
N PRO A 231 0.88 -27.82 29.32
CA PRO A 231 0.79 -29.24 29.03
C PRO A 231 1.21 -30.14 30.20
N PHE A 232 1.69 -29.59 31.32
CA PHE A 232 2.02 -30.31 32.54
C PHE A 232 0.92 -30.35 33.62
N ASP A 233 -0.20 -29.62 33.44
CA ASP A 233 -1.28 -29.54 34.46
C ASP A 233 -2.19 -30.78 34.53
N ASN A 234 -2.02 -31.76 33.62
CA ASN A 234 -2.84 -32.98 33.56
C ASN A 234 -2.07 -34.28 33.87
N ILE A 235 -1.01 -34.22 34.67
CA ILE A 235 -0.32 -35.43 35.12
C ILE A 235 -0.95 -35.91 36.44
N PRO A 236 -1.62 -37.08 36.47
CA PRO A 236 -2.15 -37.64 37.70
C PRO A 236 -1.02 -37.97 38.71
N TYR A 237 -1.19 -37.52 39.95
CA TYR A 237 -0.20 -37.59 41.06
C TYR A 237 0.24 -39.02 41.47
N THR A 238 -0.26 -40.08 40.86
CA THR A 238 -0.02 -41.47 41.30
C THR A 238 0.99 -42.27 40.47
N VAL A 239 1.77 -41.64 39.58
CA VAL A 239 2.83 -42.35 38.84
C VAL A 239 4.22 -41.84 39.25
N ASN A 240 4.58 -42.05 40.52
CA ASN A 240 5.93 -41.74 41.00
C ASN A 240 6.57 -42.86 41.85
N GLU A 241 6.00 -44.07 41.88
CA GLU A 241 6.59 -45.21 42.61
C GLU A 241 7.33 -46.24 41.75
N SER A 242 7.40 -46.03 40.44
CA SER A 242 8.14 -46.95 39.58
C SER A 242 8.85 -46.17 38.49
N LEU A 243 10.02 -45.62 38.80
CA LEU A 243 11.18 -45.57 37.89
C LEU A 243 12.43 -45.11 38.70
N PRO A 244 13.61 -45.67 38.40
CA PRO A 244 14.79 -45.59 39.25
C PRO A 244 15.45 -44.21 39.25
N ARG A 245 15.90 -43.79 40.44
CA ARG A 245 16.71 -42.58 40.66
C ARG A 245 18.04 -42.64 39.93
N SER A 246 18.50 -41.45 39.56
CA SER A 246 19.90 -41.01 39.45
C SER A 246 20.48 -40.89 38.04
N ILE A 247 20.36 -39.68 37.48
CA ILE A 247 21.53 -39.01 36.87
C ILE A 247 21.53 -37.57 37.40
N THR A 248 22.49 -37.30 38.29
CA THR A 248 22.78 -35.98 38.85
C THR A 248 23.51 -35.17 37.79
N PHE A 249 23.00 -34.00 37.42
CA PHE A 249 23.79 -32.97 36.74
C PHE A 249 24.01 -31.81 37.72
N GLN A 250 25.28 -31.56 38.02
CA GLN A 250 25.74 -30.42 38.80
C GLN A 250 25.72 -29.17 37.93
N ASP A 251 25.10 -28.10 38.44
CA ASP A 251 25.21 -26.75 37.89
C ASP A 251 26.61 -26.17 38.15
N PRO A 252 27.33 -25.64 37.14
CA PRO A 252 28.65 -25.07 37.33
C PRO A 252 28.61 -23.54 37.28
N VAL A 253 27.82 -22.85 38.11
CA VAL A 253 28.08 -21.42 38.45
C VAL A 253 27.51 -21.06 39.82
N LYS A 254 28.33 -21.19 40.87
CA LYS A 254 28.52 -20.19 41.92
C LYS A 254 29.59 -20.70 42.89
N THR A 255 30.46 -19.75 43.25
CA THR A 255 31.72 -19.82 44.00
C THR A 255 31.72 -20.67 45.26
#